data_AF-A0A926FKJ4-F1
#
_entry.id   AF-A0A926FKJ4-F1
#
_cell.length_a   1.000
_cell.length_b   1.000
_cell.length_c   1.000
_cell.angle_alpha   90.00
_cell.angle_beta   90.00
_cell.angle_gamma   90.00
#
_symmetry.space_group_name_H-M   'P 1'
#
loop_
_entity.id
_entity.type
_entity.pdbx_description
1 polymer ?
#
loop_
_entity_poly.entity_id
_entity_poly.type
_entity_poly.pdbx_seq_one_letter_code
_entity_poly.pdbx_strand_id
1 'polypeptide(L)'
;MSRIGQILIREQLATENSVARALGVQHFAGGRLGTLLLERGSVAEDELGRGLSIQHGCDYIPWQILGSVAAPVIASIPAKFAVRHAAIPFERAESYLRVALRDPSDLRILDELFFVTGRKIIPAVAPEVRIYQGLEKYYGERRTPRFAILAEKLSRPSVRASRPAPAVAVPPPPSFFGAPPSPSVPPPPGFGTTEGRTSGPLPHEVWGNAGDEGAELPIIQSWRVPDLPVVPFGGSAMPGDALEETNGAETISWEEMAPSPTEPTPLWITEEEAALSGVRAGDTYASRRATPAPPAA
;
A
#
# COMPACT_ATOMS: atom_id res chain seq x y z
N MET A 1 -24.04 2.78 -3.72
CA MET A 1 -23.02 3.20 -2.73
C MET A 1 -22.06 4.18 -3.37
N SER A 2 -21.80 5.30 -2.71
CA SER A 2 -20.80 6.28 -3.16
C SER A 2 -19.42 5.64 -3.14
N ARG A 3 -18.61 5.87 -4.18
CA ARG A 3 -17.24 5.34 -4.25
C ARG A 3 -16.39 6.06 -3.20
N ILE A 4 -15.61 5.32 -2.40
CA ILE A 4 -14.73 5.92 -1.38
C ILE A 4 -13.83 7.02 -1.94
N GLY A 5 -13.34 6.88 -3.17
CA GLY A 5 -12.54 7.91 -3.84
C GLY A 5 -13.28 9.25 -4.00
N GLN A 6 -14.57 9.23 -4.35
CA GLN A 6 -15.37 10.45 -4.48
C GLN A 6 -15.65 11.10 -3.12
N ILE A 7 -15.86 10.28 -2.08
CA ILE A 7 -16.05 10.78 -0.71
C ILE A 7 -14.77 11.49 -0.25
N LEU A 8 -13.61 10.88 -0.45
CA LEU A 8 -12.33 11.48 -0.07
C LEU A 8 -12.04 12.79 -0.82
N ILE A 9 -12.43 12.90 -2.09
CA ILE A 9 -12.30 14.14 -2.87
C ILE A 9 -13.24 15.21 -2.35
N ARG A 10 -14.51 14.87 -2.10
CA ARG A 10 -15.54 15.79 -1.60
C ARG A 10 -15.16 16.37 -0.24
N GLU A 11 -14.62 15.54 0.65
CA GLU A 11 -14.16 15.94 1.98
C GLU A 11 -12.78 16.61 1.96
N GLN A 12 -12.20 16.85 0.78
CA GLN A 12 -10.86 17.44 0.59
C GLN A 12 -9.72 16.66 1.27
N LEU A 13 -9.95 15.37 1.57
CA LEU A 13 -8.99 14.46 2.18
C LEU A 13 -8.02 13.87 1.15
N ALA A 14 -8.42 13.83 -0.12
CA ALA A 14 -7.58 13.37 -1.22
C ALA A 14 -7.79 14.23 -2.48
N THR A 15 -6.73 14.44 -3.25
CA THR A 15 -6.82 15.10 -4.55
C THR A 15 -7.29 14.12 -5.64
N GLU A 16 -7.99 14.61 -6.66
CA GLU A 16 -8.39 13.81 -7.83
C GLU A 16 -7.22 13.07 -8.47
N ASN A 17 -6.08 13.75 -8.64
CA ASN A 17 -4.85 13.15 -9.17
C ASN A 17 -4.34 12.00 -8.29
N SER A 18 -4.44 12.11 -6.97
CA SER A 18 -4.04 11.04 -6.04
C SER A 18 -4.94 9.82 -6.15
N VAL A 19 -6.25 10.02 -6.31
CA VAL A 19 -7.22 8.95 -6.53
C VAL A 19 -7.03 8.30 -7.91
N ALA A 20 -6.85 9.09 -8.97
CA ALA A 20 -6.59 8.58 -10.32
C ALA A 20 -5.32 7.73 -10.38
N ARG A 21 -4.23 8.20 -9.76
CA ARG A 21 -2.98 7.44 -9.65
C ARG A 21 -3.15 6.15 -8.84
N ALA A 22 -3.95 6.16 -7.79
CA ALA A 22 -4.26 4.96 -7.00
C ALA A 22 -5.10 3.95 -7.78
N LEU A 23 -6.12 4.40 -8.53
CA LEU A 23 -6.92 3.57 -9.43
C LEU A 23 -6.07 2.92 -10.52
N GLY A 24 -5.13 3.67 -11.10
CA GLY A 24 -4.18 3.13 -12.08
C GLY A 24 -3.40 1.94 -11.52
N VAL A 25 -2.90 2.02 -10.29
CA VAL A 25 -2.20 0.89 -9.67
C VAL A 25 -3.12 -0.17 -9.12
N GLN A 26 -4.36 0.15 -8.78
CA GLN A 26 -5.36 -0.87 -8.45
C GLN A 26 -5.58 -1.83 -9.61
N HIS A 27 -5.53 -1.33 -10.85
CA HIS A 27 -5.65 -2.17 -12.04
C HIS A 27 -4.51 -3.18 -12.20
N PHE A 28 -3.27 -2.79 -11.84
CA PHE A 28 -2.09 -3.66 -11.98
C PHE A 28 -1.80 -4.52 -10.75
N ALA A 29 -1.82 -3.92 -9.56
CA ALA A 29 -1.44 -4.56 -8.29
C ALA A 29 -2.64 -5.16 -7.54
N GLY A 30 -3.87 -4.90 -8.01
CA GLY A 30 -5.08 -5.30 -7.32
C GLY A 30 -5.26 -4.65 -5.95
N GLY A 31 -6.22 -5.19 -5.19
CA GLY A 31 -6.51 -4.76 -3.83
C GLY A 31 -7.50 -3.59 -3.74
N ARG A 32 -7.63 -3.04 -2.54
CA ARG A 32 -8.58 -1.96 -2.24
C ARG A 32 -7.96 -0.58 -2.45
N LEU A 33 -8.75 0.35 -3.00
CA LEU A 33 -8.32 1.72 -3.22
C LEU A 33 -7.80 2.40 -1.95
N GLY A 34 -8.48 2.20 -0.81
CA GLY A 34 -8.06 2.77 0.48
C GLY A 34 -6.67 2.33 0.90
N THR A 35 -6.37 1.03 0.79
CA THR A 35 -5.07 0.46 1.11
C THR A 35 -3.97 1.03 0.20
N LEU A 36 -4.24 1.18 -1.10
CA LEU A 36 -3.32 1.78 -2.06
C LEU A 36 -3.05 3.27 -1.79
N LEU A 37 -4.05 4.01 -1.31
CA LEU A 37 -3.90 5.42 -0.93
C LEU A 37 -3.02 5.57 0.31
N LEU A 38 -3.15 4.67 1.29
CA LEU A 38 -2.25 4.62 2.47
C LEU A 38 -0.82 4.24 2.08
N GLU A 39 -0.65 3.25 1.20
CA GLU A 39 0.67 2.79 0.73
C GLU A 39 1.52 3.92 0.12
N ARG A 40 0.84 4.80 -0.61
CA ARG A 40 1.44 5.95 -1.29
C ARG A 40 1.63 7.16 -0.38
N GLY A 41 1.06 7.13 0.83
CA GLY A 41 1.00 8.29 1.71
C GLY A 41 0.17 9.44 1.13
N SER A 42 -0.77 9.14 0.24
CA SER A 42 -1.67 10.14 -0.36
C SER A 42 -2.74 10.63 0.60
N VAL A 43 -3.08 9.79 1.60
CA VAL A 43 -4.13 10.01 2.60
C VAL A 43 -3.61 9.49 3.93
N ALA A 44 -3.88 10.19 5.03
CA ALA A 44 -3.54 9.71 6.37
C ALA A 44 -4.51 8.60 6.81
N GLU A 45 -4.11 7.79 7.79
CA GLU A 45 -4.95 6.71 8.31
C GLU A 45 -6.29 7.22 8.87
N ASP A 46 -6.24 8.27 9.69
CA ASP A 46 -7.43 8.87 10.29
C ASP A 46 -8.35 9.49 9.24
N GLU A 47 -7.78 10.04 8.16
CA GLU A 47 -8.54 10.62 7.04
C GLU A 47 -9.26 9.52 6.26
N LEU A 48 -8.59 8.41 5.98
CA LEU A 48 -9.23 7.25 5.37
C LEU A 48 -10.34 6.69 6.27
N GLY A 49 -10.08 6.58 7.58
CA GLY A 49 -11.05 6.16 8.58
C GLY A 49 -12.32 7.00 8.57
N ARG A 50 -12.17 8.34 8.57
CA ARG A 50 -13.30 9.28 8.43
C ARG A 50 -14.06 9.10 7.12
N GLY A 51 -13.36 8.95 6.00
CA GLY A 51 -14.00 8.68 4.71
C GLY A 51 -14.81 7.39 4.69
N LEU A 52 -14.30 6.32 5.31
CA LEU A 52 -14.99 5.05 5.46
C LEU A 52 -16.22 5.18 6.37
N SER A 53 -16.12 5.95 7.46
CA SER A 53 -17.25 6.23 8.35
C SER A 53 -18.41 6.89 7.59
N ILE A 54 -18.12 7.91 6.77
CA ILE A 54 -19.11 8.59 5.93
C ILE A 54 -19.68 7.63 4.87
N GLN A 55 -18.84 6.77 4.28
CA GLN A 55 -19.27 5.82 3.28
C GLN A 55 -20.30 4.82 3.81
N HIS A 56 -20.06 4.31 5.02
CA HIS A 56 -20.85 3.24 5.60
C HIS A 56 -21.91 3.74 6.59
N GLY A 57 -21.84 5.00 7.05
CA GLY A 57 -22.71 5.54 8.08
C GLY A 57 -22.48 4.92 9.46
N CYS A 58 -21.25 4.49 9.75
CA CYS A 58 -20.86 3.84 11.01
C CYS A 58 -19.65 4.53 11.64
N ASP A 59 -19.42 4.34 12.93
CA ASP A 59 -18.29 4.96 13.64
C ASP A 59 -16.93 4.43 13.15
N TYR A 60 -15.94 5.31 13.02
CA TYR A 60 -14.55 4.93 12.77
C TYR A 60 -13.80 4.72 14.08
N ILE A 61 -13.09 3.59 14.22
CA ILE A 61 -12.28 3.29 15.40
C ILE A 61 -10.79 3.37 15.09
N PRO A 62 -10.02 4.23 15.79
CA PRO A 62 -8.58 4.33 15.62
C PRO A 62 -7.83 3.14 16.23
N TRP A 63 -6.61 2.90 15.77
CA TRP A 63 -5.79 1.76 16.20
C TRP A 63 -5.49 1.74 17.70
N GLN A 64 -5.41 2.90 18.35
CA GLN A 64 -5.12 3.03 19.77
C GLN A 64 -6.18 2.32 20.63
N ILE A 65 -7.43 2.35 20.19
CA ILE A 65 -8.54 1.68 20.87
C ILE A 65 -8.57 0.20 20.46
N LEU A 66 -8.48 -0.08 19.15
CA LEU A 66 -8.54 -1.45 18.61
C LEU A 66 -7.36 -2.34 19.09
N GLY A 67 -6.20 -1.72 19.32
CA GLY A 67 -4.97 -2.37 19.77
C GLY A 67 -4.92 -2.63 21.28
N SER A 68 -5.86 -2.11 22.07
CA SER A 68 -5.90 -2.25 23.53
C SER A 68 -7.22 -2.83 24.01
N VAL A 69 -7.61 -3.99 23.48
CA VAL A 69 -8.86 -4.67 23.84
C VAL A 69 -8.62 -5.72 24.93
N ALA A 70 -9.54 -5.80 25.88
CA ALA A 70 -9.49 -6.80 26.94
C ALA A 70 -9.74 -8.22 26.41
N ALA A 71 -8.95 -9.20 26.88
CA ALA A 71 -9.09 -10.62 26.53
C ALA A 71 -10.53 -11.20 26.62
N PRO A 72 -11.36 -10.89 27.65
CA PRO A 72 -12.75 -11.40 27.69
C PRO A 72 -13.65 -10.87 26.56
N VAL A 73 -13.34 -9.70 26.01
CA VAL A 73 -14.08 -9.13 24.88
C VAL A 73 -13.72 -9.89 23.60
N ILE A 74 -12.43 -10.14 23.36
CA ILE A 74 -11.93 -10.93 22.24
C ILE A 74 -12.51 -12.35 22.25
N ALA A 75 -12.57 -12.99 23.42
CA ALA A 75 -13.12 -14.32 23.59
C ALA A 75 -14.64 -14.42 23.31
N SER A 76 -15.34 -13.29 23.15
CA SER A 76 -16.76 -13.28 22.80
C SER A 76 -17.03 -13.75 21.37
N ILE A 77 -16.03 -13.66 20.48
CA ILE A 77 -16.14 -14.11 19.10
C ILE A 77 -15.11 -15.24 18.86
N PRO A 78 -15.54 -16.41 18.36
CA PRO A 78 -14.62 -17.49 18.01
C PRO A 78 -13.60 -17.07 16.94
N ALA A 79 -12.35 -17.51 17.08
CA ALA A 79 -11.26 -17.15 16.17
C ALA A 79 -11.59 -17.45 14.69
N LYS A 80 -12.18 -18.62 14.40
CA LYS A 80 -12.57 -19.01 13.04
C LYS A 80 -13.54 -18.01 12.40
N PHE A 81 -14.45 -17.45 13.20
CA PHE A 81 -15.41 -16.46 12.75
C PHE A 81 -14.74 -15.10 12.53
N ALA A 82 -13.97 -14.65 13.52
CA ALA A 82 -13.23 -13.39 13.46
C ALA A 82 -12.31 -13.31 12.23
N VAL A 83 -11.58 -14.38 11.93
CA VAL A 83 -10.68 -14.46 10.76
C VAL A 83 -11.45 -14.46 9.45
N ARG A 84 -12.52 -15.27 9.34
CA ARG A 84 -13.31 -15.39 8.10
C ARG A 84 -13.96 -14.07 7.71
N HIS A 85 -14.52 -13.35 8.68
CA HIS A 85 -15.28 -12.13 8.43
C HIS A 85 -14.48 -10.84 8.66
N ALA A 86 -13.19 -10.97 9.02
CA ALA A 86 -12.33 -9.85 9.38
C ALA A 86 -13.02 -8.92 10.41
N ALA A 87 -13.45 -9.53 11.52
CA ALA A 87 -14.25 -8.91 12.56
C ALA A 87 -13.51 -8.96 13.90
N ILE A 88 -13.39 -7.82 14.58
CA ILE A 88 -12.72 -7.72 15.88
C ILE A 88 -13.65 -7.04 16.88
N PRO A 89 -14.05 -7.72 17.96
CA PRO A 89 -14.81 -7.07 19.02
C PRO A 89 -13.86 -6.16 19.81
N PHE A 90 -14.27 -4.94 20.11
CA PHE A 90 -13.44 -4.02 20.92
C PHE A 90 -14.11 -3.60 22.23
N GLU A 91 -15.44 -3.70 22.30
CA GLU A 91 -16.21 -3.34 23.49
C GLU A 91 -17.39 -4.29 23.67
N ARG A 92 -17.58 -4.76 24.90
CA ARG A 92 -18.65 -5.68 25.29
C ARG A 92 -19.46 -5.07 26.42
N ALA A 93 -20.75 -4.86 26.18
CA ALA A 93 -21.74 -4.56 27.22
C ALA A 93 -22.67 -5.77 27.44
N GLU A 94 -23.61 -5.66 28.37
CA GLU A 94 -24.57 -6.74 28.64
C GLU A 94 -25.56 -6.94 27.49
N SER A 95 -26.04 -5.82 26.91
CA SER A 95 -27.05 -5.79 25.85
C SER A 95 -26.48 -5.67 24.42
N TYR A 96 -25.25 -5.17 24.27
CA TYR A 96 -24.64 -4.95 22.96
C TYR A 96 -23.16 -5.34 22.91
N LEU A 97 -22.68 -5.61 21.69
CA LEU A 97 -21.28 -5.87 21.37
C LEU A 97 -20.87 -4.93 20.24
N ARG A 98 -19.83 -4.13 20.45
CA ARG A 98 -19.26 -3.30 19.39
C ARG A 98 -18.16 -4.06 18.67
N VAL A 99 -18.27 -4.12 17.34
CA VAL A 99 -17.39 -4.92 16.49
C VAL A 99 -16.84 -4.04 15.39
N ALA A 100 -15.51 -3.97 15.31
CA ALA A 100 -14.81 -3.36 14.19
C ALA A 100 -14.77 -4.35 13.02
N LEU A 101 -15.28 -3.91 11.87
CA LEU A 101 -15.39 -4.68 10.65
C LEU A 101 -14.60 -4.00 9.53
N ARG A 102 -14.06 -4.81 8.61
CA ARG A 102 -13.51 -4.29 7.36
C ARG A 102 -14.59 -3.68 6.46
N ASP A 103 -15.75 -4.35 6.37
CA ASP A 103 -16.89 -3.96 5.54
C ASP A 103 -18.20 -4.05 6.36
N PRO A 104 -18.64 -2.97 7.03
CA PRO A 104 -19.85 -3.00 7.85
C PRO A 104 -21.16 -3.04 7.04
N SER A 105 -21.09 -2.89 5.71
CA SER A 105 -22.28 -2.95 4.83
C SER A 105 -22.76 -4.37 4.53
N ASP A 106 -21.98 -5.40 4.89
CA ASP A 106 -22.42 -6.78 4.71
C ASP A 106 -23.32 -7.20 5.87
N LEU A 107 -24.63 -7.11 5.63
CA LEU A 107 -25.66 -7.48 6.62
C LEU A 107 -25.56 -8.94 7.07
N ARG A 108 -25.05 -9.84 6.20
CA ARG A 108 -24.92 -11.26 6.51
C ARG A 108 -23.94 -11.48 7.68
N ILE A 109 -22.86 -10.71 7.70
CA ILE A 109 -21.86 -10.76 8.77
C ILE A 109 -22.49 -10.31 10.10
N LEU A 110 -23.35 -9.28 10.06
CA LEU A 110 -24.03 -8.78 11.25
C LEU A 110 -25.02 -9.80 11.81
N ASP A 111 -25.79 -10.46 10.95
CA ASP A 111 -26.74 -11.50 11.34
C ASP A 111 -26.04 -12.73 11.92
N GLU A 112 -24.95 -13.18 11.29
CA GLU A 112 -24.13 -14.28 11.80
C GLU A 112 -23.47 -13.93 13.15
N LEU A 113 -22.95 -12.70 13.30
CA LEU A 113 -22.42 -12.22 14.58
C LEU A 113 -23.48 -12.19 15.68
N PHE A 114 -24.70 -11.76 15.35
CA PHE A 114 -25.82 -11.77 16.27
C PHE A 114 -26.16 -13.20 16.72
N PHE A 115 -26.20 -14.15 15.78
CA PHE A 115 -26.47 -15.56 16.07
C PHE A 115 -25.39 -16.19 16.96
N VAL A 116 -24.11 -15.91 16.70
CA VAL A 116 -22.98 -16.47 17.45
C VAL A 116 -22.86 -15.87 18.85
N THR A 117 -23.10 -14.57 18.99
CA THR A 117 -22.84 -13.84 20.25
C THR A 117 -24.08 -13.65 21.12
N GLY A 118 -25.28 -13.83 20.55
CA GLY A 118 -26.57 -13.63 21.23
C GLY A 118 -26.83 -12.19 21.66
N ARG A 119 -26.14 -11.21 21.07
CA ARG A 119 -26.11 -9.81 21.49
C ARG A 119 -26.34 -8.88 20.32
N LYS A 120 -26.92 -7.71 20.59
CA LYS A 120 -27.07 -6.67 19.56
C LYS A 120 -25.70 -6.19 19.09
N ILE A 121 -25.45 -6.27 17.79
CA ILE A 121 -24.18 -5.86 17.21
C ILE A 121 -24.25 -4.36 16.84
N ILE A 122 -23.25 -3.61 17.25
CA ILE A 122 -23.01 -2.23 16.80
C ILE A 122 -21.78 -2.27 15.90
N PRO A 123 -21.95 -2.13 14.57
CA PRO A 123 -20.83 -2.15 13.65
C PRO A 123 -20.04 -0.86 13.72
N ALA A 124 -18.72 -0.99 13.70
CA ALA A 124 -17.79 0.11 13.52
C ALA A 124 -16.84 -0.25 12.37
N VAL A 125 -16.27 0.76 11.70
CA VAL A 125 -15.35 0.58 10.58
C VAL A 125 -13.92 0.86 11.01
N ALA A 126 -12.99 0.07 10.50
CA ALA A 126 -11.56 0.33 10.61
C ALA A 126 -10.82 -0.01 9.30
N PRO A 127 -9.70 0.68 9.01
CA PRO A 127 -8.86 0.36 7.87
C PRO A 127 -8.46 -1.11 7.87
N GLU A 128 -8.46 -1.70 6.69
CA GLU A 128 -8.11 -3.11 6.45
C GLU A 128 -6.76 -3.50 7.08
N VAL A 129 -5.76 -2.60 6.96
CA VAL A 129 -4.43 -2.78 7.55
C VAL A 129 -4.50 -3.01 9.06
N ARG A 130 -5.35 -2.25 9.77
CA ARG A 130 -5.51 -2.34 11.23
C ARG A 130 -6.36 -3.53 11.65
N ILE A 131 -7.37 -3.91 10.87
CA ILE A 131 -8.11 -5.14 11.12
C ILE A 131 -7.17 -6.34 11.05
N TYR A 132 -6.38 -6.50 9.99
CA TYR A 132 -5.44 -7.62 9.90
C TYR A 132 -4.35 -7.59 10.98
N GLN A 133 -3.89 -6.41 11.38
CA GLN A 133 -2.97 -6.26 12.51
C GLN A 133 -3.59 -6.72 13.84
N GLY A 134 -4.88 -6.44 14.06
CA GLY A 134 -5.60 -6.90 15.24
C GLY A 134 -5.87 -8.41 15.22
N LEU A 135 -6.21 -8.99 14.06
CA LEU A 135 -6.40 -10.42 13.90
C LEU A 135 -5.12 -11.21 14.20
N GLU A 136 -3.98 -10.73 13.73
CA GLU A 136 -2.67 -11.31 14.05
C GLU A 136 -2.39 -11.23 15.56
N LYS A 137 -2.65 -10.06 16.17
CA LYS A 137 -2.38 -9.83 17.60
C LYS A 137 -3.23 -10.70 18.53
N TYR A 138 -4.52 -10.86 18.24
CA TYR A 138 -5.47 -11.48 19.16
C TYR A 138 -5.83 -12.92 18.82
N TYR A 139 -5.85 -13.27 17.53
CA TYR A 139 -6.27 -14.58 17.05
C TYR A 139 -5.12 -15.37 16.40
N GLY A 140 -3.92 -14.79 16.27
CA GLY A 140 -2.73 -15.47 15.74
C GLY A 140 -2.75 -15.66 14.22
N GLU A 141 -3.62 -14.95 13.49
CA GLU A 141 -3.75 -15.08 12.05
C GLU A 141 -2.55 -14.44 11.33
N ARG A 142 -1.95 -15.16 10.36
CA ARG A 142 -0.82 -14.60 9.60
C ARG A 142 -1.31 -13.62 8.55
N ARG A 143 -0.98 -12.34 8.74
CA ARG A 143 -1.16 -11.31 7.71
C ARG A 143 -0.16 -11.47 6.57
N THR A 144 -0.52 -10.96 5.39
CA THR A 144 0.41 -10.91 4.25
C THR A 144 1.57 -9.94 4.53
N PRO A 145 2.76 -10.16 3.94
CA PRO A 145 3.91 -9.27 4.11
C PRO A 145 3.59 -7.81 3.74
N ARG A 146 2.73 -7.60 2.75
CA ARG A 146 2.24 -6.29 2.32
C ARG A 146 1.59 -5.51 3.47
N PHE A 147 0.66 -6.14 4.19
CA PHE A 147 0.00 -5.52 5.34
C PHE A 147 0.95 -5.34 6.52
N ALA A 148 1.93 -6.23 6.70
CA ALA A 148 2.92 -6.09 7.76
C ALA A 148 3.80 -4.85 7.60
N ILE A 149 4.33 -4.63 6.39
CA ILE A 149 5.13 -3.45 6.05
C ILE A 149 4.32 -2.17 6.23
N LEU A 150 3.04 -2.19 5.84
CA LEU A 150 2.17 -1.02 5.98
C LEU A 150 1.83 -0.70 7.43
N ALA A 151 1.47 -1.69 8.23
CA ALA A 151 1.18 -1.49 9.64
C ALA A 151 2.41 -0.92 10.38
N GLU A 152 3.60 -1.39 10.04
CA GLU A 152 4.86 -0.87 10.57
C GLU A 152 5.06 0.60 10.16
N LYS A 153 4.90 0.93 8.88
CA LYS A 153 4.96 2.32 8.38
C LYS A 153 3.98 3.26 9.09
N LEU A 154 2.76 2.81 9.34
CA LEU A 154 1.72 3.59 10.01
C LEU A 154 1.92 3.69 11.53
N SER A 155 2.62 2.72 12.13
CA SER A 155 2.89 2.72 13.58
C SER A 155 4.12 3.55 13.93
N ARG A 156 5.03 3.77 12.97
CA ARG A 156 6.14 4.71 13.16
C ARG A 156 5.57 6.13 13.25
N PRO A 157 5.81 6.87 14.35
CA PRO A 157 5.41 8.27 14.41
C PRO A 157 6.06 8.99 13.24
N SER A 158 5.24 9.44 12.29
CA SER A 158 5.74 10.23 11.17
C SER A 158 6.38 11.49 11.75
N VAL A 159 7.70 11.56 11.69
CA VAL A 159 8.54 12.67 12.17
C VAL A 159 8.10 14.02 11.56
N ARG A 160 7.21 14.00 10.55
CA ARG A 160 6.56 15.18 9.97
C ARG A 160 5.75 16.02 10.95
N ALA A 161 5.30 15.46 12.09
CA ALA A 161 4.65 16.23 13.16
C ALA A 161 5.62 17.05 14.04
N SER A 162 6.93 16.99 13.76
CA SER A 162 7.96 17.74 14.48
C SER A 162 8.67 18.79 13.63
N ARG A 163 8.08 19.25 12.52
CA ARG A 163 8.45 20.61 12.08
C ARG A 163 7.84 21.53 13.15
N PRO A 164 8.65 22.24 13.96
CA PRO A 164 8.08 23.29 14.80
C PRO A 164 7.22 24.16 13.89
N ALA A 165 6.02 24.52 14.35
CA ALA A 165 5.19 25.54 13.70
C ALA A 165 6.12 26.66 13.20
N PRO A 166 5.88 27.26 12.00
CA PRO A 166 6.73 28.33 11.50
C PRO A 166 6.93 29.29 12.67
N ALA A 167 8.19 29.38 13.13
CA ALA A 167 8.53 30.10 14.33
C ALA A 167 7.83 31.45 14.21
N VAL A 168 6.99 31.76 15.19
CA VAL A 168 6.48 33.12 15.43
C VAL A 168 7.62 34.04 15.03
N ALA A 169 7.40 34.85 13.98
CA ALA A 169 8.43 35.67 13.38
C ALA A 169 9.22 36.31 14.51
N VAL A 170 10.47 35.87 14.70
CA VAL A 170 11.36 36.50 15.67
C VAL A 170 11.33 37.96 15.28
N PRO A 171 10.88 38.88 16.15
CA PRO A 171 10.86 40.28 15.79
C PRO A 171 12.28 40.64 15.32
N PRO A 172 12.43 41.39 14.23
CA PRO A 172 13.74 41.77 13.75
C PRO A 172 14.54 42.34 14.93
N PRO A 173 15.82 41.96 15.11
CA PRO A 173 16.61 42.50 16.19
C PRO A 173 16.53 44.03 16.12
N PRO A 174 16.41 44.73 17.26
CA PRO A 174 16.35 46.18 17.25
C PRO A 174 17.56 46.71 16.48
N SER A 175 17.31 47.63 15.55
CA SER A 175 18.33 48.25 14.72
C SER A 175 19.27 49.06 15.60
N PHE A 176 20.31 48.43 16.15
CA PHE A 176 21.31 49.10 16.97
C PHE A 176 22.26 49.98 16.15
N PHE A 177 22.34 49.74 14.84
CA PHE A 177 23.13 50.56 13.93
C PHE A 177 22.22 51.56 13.25
N GLY A 178 22.16 52.76 13.82
CA GLY A 178 21.81 53.94 13.03
C GLY A 178 22.73 53.98 11.81
N ALA A 179 22.14 54.13 10.63
CA ALA A 179 22.90 54.31 9.41
C ALA A 179 23.94 55.42 9.64
N PRO A 180 25.24 55.19 9.40
CA PRO A 180 26.21 56.27 9.49
C PRO A 180 25.80 57.33 8.45
N PRO A 181 25.86 58.64 8.79
CA PRO A 181 25.53 59.68 7.83
C PRO A 181 26.48 59.54 6.63
N SER A 182 25.91 59.44 5.44
CA SER A 182 26.66 59.45 4.19
C SER A 182 27.62 60.64 4.17
N PRO A 183 28.93 60.45 3.94
CA PRO A 183 29.83 61.58 3.77
C PRO A 183 29.45 62.33 2.48
N SER A 184 29.00 63.56 2.62
CA SER A 184 28.84 64.51 1.52
C SER A 184 30.19 64.76 0.89
N VAL A 185 30.47 64.10 -0.23
CA VAL A 185 31.67 64.37 -1.04
C VAL A 185 31.46 65.75 -1.72
N PRO A 186 32.34 66.74 -1.51
CA PRO A 186 32.25 68.00 -2.22
C PRO A 186 32.57 67.80 -3.72
N PRO A 187 31.96 68.58 -4.64
CA PRO A 187 32.27 68.47 -6.06
C PRO A 187 33.72 68.90 -6.33
N PRO A 188 34.43 68.22 -7.25
CA PRO A 188 35.79 68.61 -7.63
C PRO A 188 35.78 69.97 -8.35
N PRO A 189 36.81 70.81 -8.17
CA PRO A 189 36.94 72.06 -8.89
C PRO A 189 37.16 71.79 -10.39
N GLY A 190 36.45 72.55 -11.22
CA GLY A 190 36.49 72.45 -12.67
C GLY A 190 37.89 72.62 -13.24
N PHE A 191 38.24 71.74 -14.16
CA PHE A 191 39.37 71.91 -15.06
C PHE A 191 38.92 71.65 -16.49
N GLY A 192 39.06 72.70 -17.30
CA GLY A 192 39.66 72.62 -18.63
C GLY A 192 38.90 71.85 -19.70
N THR A 193 38.21 72.60 -20.54
CA THR A 193 37.91 72.26 -21.93
C THR A 193 39.16 71.73 -22.64
N THR A 194 39.18 70.46 -23.05
CA THR A 194 39.94 70.02 -24.22
C THR A 194 39.21 68.88 -24.93
N GLU A 195 39.03 69.11 -26.21
CA GLU A 195 38.33 68.33 -27.21
C GLU A 195 39.11 67.04 -27.53
N GLY A 196 38.41 65.93 -27.79
CA GLY A 196 39.05 64.73 -28.33
C GLY A 196 38.35 63.42 -27.98
N ARG A 197 37.40 63.02 -28.84
CA ARG A 197 37.27 61.68 -29.47
C ARG A 197 38.06 60.56 -28.74
N THR A 198 37.45 59.54 -28.14
CA THR A 198 36.71 58.45 -28.81
C THR A 198 35.68 57.82 -27.86
N SER A 199 34.44 57.70 -28.31
CA SER A 199 33.40 56.87 -27.70
C SER A 199 33.77 55.39 -27.79
N GLY A 200 33.92 54.72 -26.65
CA GLY A 200 33.92 53.25 -26.60
C GLY A 200 32.52 52.70 -26.89
N PRO A 201 32.40 51.49 -27.46
CA PRO A 201 31.13 50.97 -27.95
C PRO A 201 30.14 50.67 -26.83
N LEU A 202 28.86 50.85 -27.13
CA LEU A 202 27.73 50.59 -26.22
C LEU A 202 27.43 49.07 -26.18
N PRO A 203 26.87 48.53 -25.09
CA PRO A 203 26.75 47.08 -24.82
C PRO A 203 25.85 46.29 -25.79
N HIS A 204 25.24 46.92 -26.80
CA HIS A 204 24.43 46.24 -27.82
C HIS A 204 25.22 45.87 -29.09
N GLU A 205 26.50 46.22 -29.19
CA GLU A 205 27.41 45.81 -30.27
C GLU A 205 28.18 44.50 -29.97
N VAL A 206 27.94 43.87 -28.81
CA VAL A 206 28.64 42.64 -28.39
C VAL A 206 27.91 41.36 -28.82
N TRP A 207 26.61 41.43 -29.13
CA TRP A 207 25.86 40.28 -29.66
C TRP A 207 25.23 40.63 -31.02
N GLY A 208 25.93 40.21 -32.08
CA GLY A 208 25.47 40.37 -33.46
C GLY A 208 24.16 39.62 -33.74
N ASN A 209 23.32 40.26 -34.56
CA ASN A 209 22.11 39.67 -35.14
C ASN A 209 22.45 38.50 -36.07
N ALA A 210 21.57 37.50 -36.07
CA ALA A 210 21.61 36.32 -36.92
C ALA A 210 21.62 36.68 -38.41
N GLY A 211 22.53 36.06 -39.17
CA GLY A 211 22.53 36.10 -40.64
C GLY A 211 23.88 35.66 -41.21
N ASP A 212 23.87 34.44 -41.76
CA ASP A 212 24.79 33.90 -42.78
C ASP A 212 26.26 33.56 -42.45
N GLU A 213 26.51 32.26 -42.59
CA GLU A 213 27.70 31.63 -43.20
C GLU A 213 29.08 31.74 -42.52
N GLY A 214 29.47 30.65 -41.85
CA GLY A 214 30.80 30.07 -41.99
C GLY A 214 31.98 30.77 -41.33
N ALA A 215 32.10 30.71 -39.99
CA ALA A 215 33.41 30.70 -39.31
C ALA A 215 33.28 30.21 -37.86
N GLU A 216 34.19 29.32 -37.48
CA GLU A 216 34.24 28.60 -36.21
C GLU A 216 34.44 29.53 -35.00
N LEU A 217 33.56 29.41 -33.99
CA LEU A 217 33.75 30.04 -32.68
C LEU A 217 34.51 29.08 -31.74
N PRO A 218 35.50 29.55 -30.95
CA PRO A 218 36.19 28.71 -29.99
C PRO A 218 35.27 28.37 -28.82
N ILE A 219 34.64 27.19 -28.89
CA ILE A 219 33.94 26.57 -27.76
C ILE A 219 34.97 26.22 -26.68
N ILE A 220 34.66 26.61 -25.45
CA ILE A 220 35.39 26.25 -24.23
C ILE A 220 35.45 24.71 -24.14
N GLN A 221 36.58 24.10 -24.47
CA GLN A 221 36.75 22.64 -24.64
C GLN A 221 36.90 21.83 -23.34
N SER A 222 36.39 22.28 -22.19
CA SER A 222 36.68 21.57 -20.93
C SER A 222 35.70 20.44 -20.58
N TRP A 223 34.51 20.33 -21.18
CA TRP A 223 33.54 19.28 -20.81
C TRP A 223 33.06 18.51 -22.04
N ARG A 224 33.95 17.69 -22.62
CA ARG A 224 33.59 16.68 -23.62
C ARG A 224 33.40 15.34 -22.90
N VAL A 225 32.18 14.82 -22.90
CA VAL A 225 31.93 13.41 -22.54
C VAL A 225 32.63 12.56 -23.59
N PRO A 226 33.51 11.61 -23.22
CA PRO A 226 34.16 10.75 -24.21
C PRO A 226 33.12 9.88 -24.91
N ASP A 227 33.25 9.76 -26.23
CA ASP A 227 32.44 8.85 -27.05
C ASP A 227 32.65 7.41 -26.55
N LEU A 228 31.60 6.83 -25.97
CA LEU A 228 31.54 5.40 -25.70
C LEU A 228 31.35 4.67 -27.03
N PRO A 229 32.08 3.57 -27.30
CA PRO A 229 31.82 2.77 -28.49
C PRO A 229 30.40 2.20 -28.42
N VAL A 230 29.65 2.38 -29.50
CA VAL A 230 28.36 1.71 -29.71
C VAL A 230 28.64 0.20 -29.74
N VAL A 231 28.32 -0.49 -28.64
CA VAL A 231 28.22 -1.94 -28.63
C VAL A 231 26.97 -2.34 -29.42
N PRO A 232 27.07 -3.04 -30.56
CA PRO A 232 25.91 -3.72 -31.10
C PRO A 232 25.50 -4.75 -30.06
N PHE A 233 24.22 -4.73 -29.67
CA PHE A 233 23.64 -5.72 -28.78
C PHE A 233 23.90 -7.09 -29.40
N GLY A 234 24.80 -7.86 -28.78
CA GLY A 234 25.14 -9.20 -29.20
C GLY A 234 23.89 -10.04 -29.16
N GLY A 235 23.31 -10.28 -30.34
CA GLY A 235 22.44 -11.41 -30.56
C GLY A 235 23.20 -12.65 -30.13
N SER A 236 22.61 -13.42 -29.22
CA SER A 236 23.10 -14.74 -28.88
C SER A 236 23.23 -15.55 -30.16
N ALA A 237 24.43 -16.06 -30.40
CA ALA A 237 24.73 -17.01 -31.44
C ALA A 237 23.70 -18.15 -31.44
N MET A 238 23.12 -18.39 -32.61
CA MET A 238 22.49 -19.65 -32.97
C MET A 238 23.58 -20.72 -33.06
N PRO A 239 23.42 -21.90 -32.45
CA PRO A 239 24.29 -23.03 -32.74
C PRO A 239 23.92 -23.65 -34.08
N GLY A 240 24.92 -23.67 -34.96
CA GLY A 240 25.22 -24.65 -36.03
C GLY A 240 24.12 -25.52 -36.62
N ASP A 241 23.98 -25.37 -37.94
CA ASP A 241 23.56 -26.41 -38.87
C ASP A 241 24.34 -27.71 -38.65
N ALA A 242 23.63 -28.78 -38.31
CA ALA A 242 23.89 -30.15 -38.75
C ALA A 242 22.75 -31.04 -38.28
N LEU A 243 21.73 -31.27 -39.11
CA LEU A 243 20.98 -32.53 -39.13
C LEU A 243 20.39 -32.77 -40.53
N GLU A 244 20.99 -33.75 -41.21
CA GLU A 244 20.34 -34.56 -42.24
C GLU A 244 19.06 -35.20 -41.67
N GLU A 245 18.03 -35.18 -42.53
CA GLU A 245 17.02 -36.20 -42.76
C GLU A 245 16.51 -37.05 -41.56
N THR A 246 15.24 -36.87 -41.18
CA THR A 246 14.13 -37.70 -41.66
C THR A 246 12.86 -37.50 -40.81
N ASN A 247 11.73 -37.55 -41.52
CA ASN A 247 10.40 -37.95 -41.08
C ASN A 247 9.54 -37.04 -40.20
N GLY A 248 8.39 -36.67 -40.78
CA GLY A 248 7.12 -36.76 -40.07
C GLY A 248 6.46 -35.44 -39.77
N ALA A 249 5.92 -34.79 -40.81
CA ALA A 249 4.90 -33.78 -40.64
C ALA A 249 3.63 -34.42 -40.08
N GLU A 250 3.23 -34.11 -38.85
CA GLU A 250 1.81 -34.13 -38.45
C GLU A 250 1.50 -32.95 -37.51
N THR A 251 0.62 -32.10 -38.01
CA THR A 251 -0.15 -31.06 -37.33
C THR A 251 -0.88 -31.62 -36.12
N ILE A 252 -0.58 -31.15 -34.91
CA ILE A 252 -1.37 -31.47 -33.72
C ILE A 252 -2.34 -30.32 -33.44
N SER A 253 -3.58 -30.60 -33.80
CA SER A 253 -4.81 -29.89 -33.45
C SER A 253 -5.03 -29.89 -31.94
N TRP A 254 -5.44 -28.75 -31.37
CA TRP A 254 -5.69 -28.58 -29.92
C TRP A 254 -7.06 -29.09 -29.46
N GLU A 255 -7.67 -30.04 -30.16
CA GLU A 255 -9.07 -30.40 -29.94
C GLU A 255 -9.29 -31.91 -30.07
N GLU A 256 -8.60 -32.71 -29.25
CA GLU A 256 -9.01 -34.08 -28.95
C GLU A 256 -8.32 -34.60 -27.67
N MET A 257 -8.97 -34.44 -26.50
CA MET A 257 -8.79 -35.41 -25.43
C MET A 257 -10.01 -35.43 -24.49
N ALA A 258 -10.78 -36.52 -24.63
CA ALA A 258 -11.87 -36.91 -23.76
C ALA A 258 -11.37 -37.24 -22.33
N PRO A 259 -12.24 -37.24 -21.31
CA PRO A 259 -11.87 -37.08 -19.91
C PRO A 259 -11.30 -38.36 -19.28
N SER A 260 -10.18 -38.24 -18.56
CA SER A 260 -9.69 -39.29 -17.68
C SER A 260 -10.43 -39.26 -16.32
N PRO A 261 -10.98 -40.38 -15.83
CA PRO A 261 -11.59 -40.45 -14.52
C PRO A 261 -10.53 -40.77 -13.47
N THR A 262 -10.43 -39.97 -12.40
CA THR A 262 -10.06 -40.41 -11.03
C THR A 262 -10.02 -39.19 -10.11
N GLU A 263 -11.15 -38.90 -9.49
CA GLU A 263 -11.21 -38.01 -8.33
C GLU A 263 -10.57 -38.72 -7.12
N PRO A 264 -9.82 -38.02 -6.26
CA PRO A 264 -9.43 -38.54 -4.96
C PRO A 264 -10.64 -38.57 -4.02
N THR A 265 -11.01 -39.76 -3.56
CA THR A 265 -12.08 -39.98 -2.58
C THR A 265 -11.79 -39.24 -1.27
N PRO A 266 -12.76 -38.48 -0.73
CA PRO A 266 -12.61 -37.79 0.56
C PRO A 266 -12.69 -38.76 1.75
N LEU A 267 -11.70 -38.66 2.65
CA LEU A 267 -11.55 -39.43 3.89
C LEU A 267 -12.52 -39.00 4.99
N TRP A 268 -13.82 -39.15 4.77
CA TRP A 268 -14.82 -39.15 5.85
C TRP A 268 -16.11 -39.84 5.38
N ILE A 269 -16.07 -41.16 5.28
CA ILE A 269 -17.30 -41.95 5.25
C ILE A 269 -17.42 -42.64 6.60
N THR A 270 -18.52 -42.33 7.27
CA THR A 270 -19.03 -42.92 8.51
C THR A 270 -19.28 -44.41 8.35
N GLU A 271 -19.02 -45.19 9.42
CA GLU A 271 -19.10 -46.67 9.49
C GLU A 271 -20.48 -47.31 9.19
N GLU A 272 -21.43 -46.61 8.59
CA GLU A 272 -22.78 -47.13 8.29
C GLU A 272 -23.05 -47.50 6.81
N GLU A 273 -22.14 -47.20 5.87
CA GLU A 273 -22.33 -47.55 4.44
C GLU A 273 -21.43 -48.68 3.90
N ALA A 274 -20.72 -49.41 4.77
CA ALA A 274 -19.93 -50.59 4.38
C ALA A 274 -20.73 -51.92 4.35
N ALA A 275 -22.03 -51.89 4.67
CA ALA A 275 -22.85 -53.09 4.84
C ALA A 275 -23.59 -53.58 3.56
N LEU A 276 -23.39 -52.95 2.40
CA LEU A 276 -24.09 -53.29 1.15
C LEU A 276 -23.21 -53.87 0.03
N SER A 277 -21.88 -53.93 0.19
CA SER A 277 -21.01 -54.63 -0.76
C SER A 277 -20.69 -56.03 -0.24
N GLY A 278 -21.45 -57.03 -0.67
CA GLY A 278 -21.32 -58.43 -0.28
C GLY A 278 -19.96 -59.05 -0.62
N VAL A 279 -18.96 -58.83 0.24
CA VAL A 279 -17.67 -59.52 0.22
C VAL A 279 -17.53 -60.27 1.54
N ARG A 280 -17.59 -61.60 1.44
CA ARG A 280 -17.50 -62.53 2.56
C ARG A 280 -16.04 -62.88 2.87
N ALA A 281 -15.73 -62.76 4.15
CA ALA A 281 -14.93 -63.65 5.00
C ALA A 281 -13.42 -63.85 4.73
N GLY A 282 -12.67 -63.78 5.84
CA GLY A 282 -11.26 -64.16 5.98
C GLY A 282 -10.60 -63.35 7.09
N ASP A 283 -11.03 -63.53 8.34
CA ASP A 283 -10.36 -64.37 9.34
C ASP A 283 -9.19 -63.68 10.08
N THR A 284 -9.18 -63.89 11.41
CA THR A 284 -8.13 -63.54 12.39
C THR A 284 -8.06 -62.04 12.73
N TYR A 285 -8.19 -61.56 13.98
CA TYR A 285 -7.58 -62.02 15.22
C TYR A 285 -8.36 -61.51 16.46
N ALA A 286 -8.31 -62.29 17.53
CA ALA A 286 -9.09 -62.14 18.74
C ALA A 286 -8.73 -60.92 19.61
N SER A 287 -9.78 -60.27 20.12
CA SER A 287 -10.00 -59.93 21.53
C SER A 287 -8.83 -60.05 22.50
N ARG A 288 -8.55 -58.96 23.23
CA ARG A 288 -8.92 -58.87 24.66
C ARG A 288 -8.75 -57.44 25.21
N ARG A 289 -9.87 -56.91 25.69
CA ARG A 289 -9.95 -55.80 26.66
C ARG A 289 -9.29 -56.22 27.97
N ALA A 290 -8.60 -55.29 28.62
CA ALA A 290 -8.58 -55.17 30.08
C ALA A 290 -7.92 -53.84 30.50
N THR A 291 -8.75 -52.88 30.92
CA THR A 291 -8.41 -51.93 31.99
C THR A 291 -9.44 -52.17 33.09
N PRO A 292 -9.08 -52.13 34.38
CA PRO A 292 -9.23 -50.85 35.08
C PRO A 292 -8.21 -50.58 36.22
N ALA A 293 -7.78 -49.31 36.28
CA ALA A 293 -7.59 -48.43 37.45
C ALA A 293 -6.72 -48.83 38.69
N PRO A 294 -6.12 -47.84 39.40
CA PRO A 294 -5.05 -48.02 40.38
C PRO A 294 -5.53 -48.07 41.84
N PRO A 295 -4.62 -48.31 42.80
CA PRO A 295 -4.70 -47.59 44.07
C PRO A 295 -3.37 -46.98 44.55
N ALA A 296 -3.54 -45.95 45.38
CA ALA A 296 -2.55 -45.04 45.95
C ALA A 296 -1.62 -45.65 47.01
N ALA A 297 -0.46 -45.01 47.18
CA ALA A 297 0.16 -44.65 48.46
C ALA A 297 1.16 -43.51 48.23
#